data_AF-A0A533ZWT6-F1
#
_entry.id   AF-A0A533ZWT6-F1
#
_cell.length_a   1.000
_cell.length_b   1.000
_cell.length_c   1.000
_cell.angle_alpha   90.00
_cell.angle_beta   90.00
_cell.angle_gamma   90.00
#
_symmetry.space_group_name_H-M   'P 1'
#
loop_
_entity.id
_entity.type
_entity.pdbx_description
1 polymer ?
#
loop_
_entity_poly.entity_id
_entity_poly.type
_entity_poly.pdbx_seq_one_letter_code
_entity_poly.pdbx_strand_id
1 'polypeptide(L)' 'METQELRKAGLKVTHPRMRILEILEASDGKHMTAEDIYRELLQHDDEIGLATVYRVLTQFEAAGLI' A
#
# COMPACT_ATOMS: atom_id res chain seq x y z
N MET A 1 5.53 12.24 -3.07
CA MET A 1 6.90 11.69 -3.29
C MET A 1 6.84 10.18 -3.52
N GLU A 2 5.78 9.55 -3.02
CA GLU A 2 5.34 8.15 -3.17
C GLU A 2 5.44 7.60 -4.61
N THR A 3 5.13 8.40 -5.63
CA THR A 3 5.17 7.96 -7.03
C THR A 3 6.59 7.62 -7.51
N GLN A 4 7.61 8.27 -6.94
CA GLN A 4 9.00 8.00 -7.30
C GLN A 4 9.50 6.69 -6.70
N GLU A 5 9.08 6.36 -5.48
CA GLU A 5 9.42 5.11 -4.78
C GLU A 5 8.96 3.90 -5.58
N LEU A 6 7.68 3.89 -5.98
CA LEU A 6 7.11 2.83 -6.81
C LEU A 6 7.87 2.65 -8.13
N ARG A 7 8.23 3.76 -8.81
CA ARG A 7 8.99 3.70 -10.06
C ARG A 7 10.40 3.17 -9.85
N LYS A 8 11.09 3.59 -8.79
CA LYS A 8 12.43 3.10 -8.43
C LYS A 8 12.40 1.60 -8.11
N ALA A 9 11.33 1.13 -7.49
CA ALA A 9 11.06 -0.27 -7.20
C ALA A 9 10.57 -1.08 -8.42
N GLY A 10 10.50 -0.48 -9.63
CA GLY A 10 10.04 -1.16 -10.84
C GLY A 10 8.53 -1.46 -10.88
N LEU A 11 7.75 -0.90 -9.96
CA LEU A 11 6.32 -1.09 -9.89
C LEU A 11 5.59 -0.02 -10.70
N LYS A 12 4.66 -0.47 -11.57
CA LYS A 12 3.74 0.46 -12.24
C LYS A 12 2.95 1.26 -11.20
N VAL A 13 2.86 2.56 -11.41
CA VAL A 13 2.04 3.46 -10.58
C VAL A 13 0.56 3.18 -10.85
N THR A 14 -0.18 2.81 -9.82
CA THR A 14 -1.62 2.51 -9.86
C THR A 14 -2.26 3.01 -8.58
N HIS A 15 -3.53 3.42 -8.62
CA HIS A 15 -4.27 3.90 -7.44
C HIS A 15 -4.11 3.00 -6.20
N PRO A 16 -4.28 1.66 -6.27
CA PRO A 16 -4.16 0.83 -5.07
C PRO A 16 -2.77 0.83 -4.44
N ARG A 17 -1.72 0.88 -5.26
CA ARG A 17 -0.33 0.94 -4.76
C ARG A 17 -0.04 2.28 -4.09
N MET A 18 -0.52 3.38 -4.67
CA MET A 18 -0.31 4.70 -4.07
C MET A 18 -1.01 4.80 -2.72
N ARG A 19 -2.30 4.44 -2.65
CA ARG A 19 -3.07 4.52 -1.39
C ARG A 19 -2.52 3.62 -0.29
N ILE A 20 -2.13 2.38 -0.61
CA ILE A 20 -1.54 1.47 0.38
C ILE A 20 -0.19 2.00 0.86
N LEU A 21 0.65 2.56 -0.04
CA LEU A 21 1.93 3.13 0.35
C LEU A 21 1.75 4.37 1.25
N GLU A 22 0.80 5.25 0.92
CA GLU A 22 0.45 6.42 1.73
C GLU A 22 0.00 6.04 3.15
N ILE A 23 -0.83 4.99 3.28
CA ILE A 23 -1.28 4.48 4.59
C ILE A 23 -0.10 3.95 5.41
N LEU A 24 0.82 3.21 4.77
CA LEU A 24 2.01 2.67 5.42
C LEU A 24 2.98 3.77 5.87
N GLU A 25 3.20 4.80 5.05
CA GLU A 25 4.04 5.95 5.42
C GLU A 25 3.40 6.77 6.54
N ALA A 26 2.07 6.91 6.54
CA ALA A 26 1.34 7.64 7.57
C ALA A 26 1.27 6.89 8.92
N SER A 27 1.61 5.59 8.96
CA SER A 27 1.57 4.79 10.20
C SER A 27 2.73 5.10 11.15
N ASP A 28 3.72 5.92 10.72
CA ASP A 28 4.90 6.34 11.48
C ASP A 28 5.69 5.15 12.06
N GLY A 29 5.87 4.11 11.22
CA GLY A 29 6.62 2.90 11.56
C GLY A 29 5.85 1.89 12.41
N LYS A 30 4.54 2.09 12.65
CA LYS A 30 3.70 1.06 13.27
C LYS A 30 3.47 -0.09 12.30
N HIS A 31 3.67 -1.31 12.77
CA HIS A 31 3.28 -2.50 12.03
C HIS A 31 1.75 -2.53 11.88
N MET A 32 1.31 -2.70 10.63
CA MET A 32 -0.10 -2.83 10.28
C MET A 32 -0.31 -4.21 9.66
N THR A 33 -1.41 -4.86 10.02
CA THR A 33 -1.90 -6.04 9.30
C THR A 33 -2.55 -5.63 7.97
N ALA A 34 -2.74 -6.59 7.06
CA ALA A 34 -3.48 -6.32 5.82
C ALA A 34 -4.92 -5.88 6.11
N GLU A 35 -5.53 -6.42 7.15
CA GLU A 35 -6.85 -6.07 7.64
C GLU A 35 -6.90 -4.66 8.23
N ASP A 36 -5.83 -4.18 8.88
CA ASP A 36 -5.73 -2.79 9.34
C ASP A 36 -5.72 -1.83 8.16
N ILE A 37 -4.90 -2.12 7.14
CA ILE A 37 -4.81 -1.30 5.91
C ILE A 37 -6.14 -1.31 5.17
N TYR A 38 -6.78 -2.48 5.05
CA TYR A 38 -8.11 -2.58 4.44
C TYR A 38 -9.16 -1.76 5.20
N ARG A 39 -9.14 -1.78 6.54
CA ARG A 39 -10.05 -0.94 7.34
C ARG A 39 -9.79 0.55 7.14
N GLU A 40 -8.54 0.97 7.02
CA GLU A 40 -8.20 2.36 6.71
C GLU A 40 -8.74 2.76 5.33
N LEU A 41 -8.53 1.93 4.31
CA LEU A 41 -9.06 2.18 2.96
C LEU A 41 -10.59 2.37 2.96
N LEU A 42 -11.32 1.54 3.71
CA LEU A 42 -12.77 1.69 3.86
C LEU A 42 -13.19 3.01 4.53
N GLN A 43 -12.38 3.56 5.43
CA GLN A 43 -12.68 4.84 6.08
C GLN A 43 -12.52 6.04 5.13
N HIS A 44 -11.73 5.88 4.06
CA HIS A 44 -11.53 6.90 3.03
C HIS A 44 -12.36 6.64 1.77
N ASP A 45 -13.38 5.77 1.84
CA ASP A 45 -14.23 5.38 0.72
C ASP A 45 -13.45 4.82 -0.51
N ASP A 46 -12.26 4.25 -0.28
CA ASP A 46 -11.46 3.63 -1.34
C ASP A 46 -12.01 2.24 -1.70
N GLU A 47 -12.37 2.03 -2.98
CA GLU A 47 -12.90 0.75 -3.51
C GLU A 47 -11.79 -0.31 -3.73
N ILE A 48 -10.90 -0.48 -2.75
CA ILE A 48 -9.79 -1.42 -2.81
C ILE A 48 -10.09 -2.61 -1.91
N GLY A 49 -10.45 -3.75 -2.53
CA GLY A 49 -10.75 -4.97 -1.80
C GLY A 49 -9.53 -5.60 -1.11
N LEU A 50 -9.77 -6.32 -0.01
CA LEU A 50 -8.76 -6.99 0.82
C LEU A 50 -7.77 -7.87 0.01
N ALA A 51 -8.26 -8.61 -0.99
CA ALA A 51 -7.39 -9.43 -1.86
C ALA A 51 -6.36 -8.59 -2.64
N THR A 52 -6.73 -7.36 -3.03
CA THR A 52 -5.79 -6.42 -3.65
C THR A 52 -4.78 -5.89 -2.64
N VAL A 53 -5.18 -5.67 -1.38
CA VAL A 53 -4.26 -5.28 -0.30
C VAL A 53 -3.16 -6.33 -0.14
N TYR A 54 -3.52 -7.60 0.06
CA TYR A 54 -2.52 -8.68 0.16
C TYR A 54 -1.60 -8.74 -1.05
N ARG A 55 -2.16 -8.72 -2.26
CA ARG A 55 -1.35 -8.77 -3.48
C ARG A 55 -0.38 -7.60 -3.58
N VAL A 56 -0.79 -6.40 -3.18
CA VAL A 56 0.09 -5.22 -3.20
C VAL A 56 1.17 -5.33 -2.13
N LEU A 57 0.84 -5.77 -0.91
CA LEU A 57 1.82 -5.97 0.16
C LEU A 57 2.89 -6.99 -0.24
N THR A 58 2.50 -8.14 -0.80
CA THR A 58 3.46 -9.13 -1.33
C THR A 58 4.35 -8.52 -2.43
N GLN A 59 3.80 -7.64 -3.27
CA GLN A 59 4.59 -6.96 -4.30
C GLN A 59 5.55 -5.92 -3.72
N PHE A 60 5.18 -5.26 -2.63
CA PHE A 60 6.04 -4.30 -1.92
C PHE A 60 7.18 -5.01 -1.21
N GLU A 61 6.90 -6.10 -0.50
CA GLU A 61 7.91 -6.96 0.13
C GLU A 61 8.91 -7.48 -0.93
N ALA A 62 8.41 -8.04 -2.03
CA ALA A 62 9.27 -8.53 -3.11
C ALA A 62 10.12 -7.44 -3.78
N ALA A 63 9.69 -6.18 -3.70
CA ALA A 63 10.41 -5.02 -4.24
C ALA A 63 11.26 -4.29 -3.18
N GLY A 64 11.29 -4.78 -1.93
CA GLY A 64 12.04 -4.19 -0.83
C GLY A 64 11.51 -2.83 -0.35
N LEU A 65 10.22 -2.57 -0.54
CA LEU A 65 9.55 -1.33 -0.07
C LEU A 65 9.04 -1.43 1.37
N ILE A 66 8.86 -2.65 1.88
CA ILE A 66 8.45 -2.96 3.26
C ILE A 66 9.17 -4.20 3.78
#